data_AF-A0A954HI44-F1
#
_entry.id   AF-A0A954HI44-F1
#
_cell.length_a   1.000
_cell.length_b   1.000
_cell.length_c   1.000
_cell.angle_alpha   90.00
_cell.angle_beta   90.00
_cell.angle_gamma   90.00
#
_symmetry.space_group_name_H-M   'P 1'
#
loop_
_entity.id
_entity.type
_entity.pdbx_description
1 polymer ?
#
loop_
_entity_poly.entity_id
_entity_poly.type
_entity_poly.pdbx_seq_one_letter_code
_entity_poly.pdbx_strand_id
1 'polypeptide(L)'
;LTAVERPDVAWSIATRTERPSWGYMIRKGATTSWERWDTDTQDGGMNGESQKILSGNFEAWCYQTLGGINYDPAQPGFRHIILKPQIVGDLEWVKTSHDSVYGRIVSEWQKSENGEFEWTVIVPPNTTATAYVPCKNARDVIESGEVLKNVPGIEVLQPSNGAVELKLQSGTYHFTARL
;
A
#
# COMPACT_ATOMS: atom_id res chain seq x y z
N LEU A 1 -9.46 5.46 9.31
CA LEU A 1 -9.87 6.14 8.06
C LEU A 1 -9.91 5.17 6.89
N THR A 2 -8.80 4.54 6.49
CA THR A 2 -8.80 3.49 5.43
C THR A 2 -9.80 2.37 5.70
N ALA A 3 -9.83 1.82 6.92
CA ALA A 3 -10.75 0.73 7.29
C ALA A 3 -12.25 1.09 7.26
N VAL A 4 -12.57 2.39 7.25
CA VAL A 4 -13.94 2.91 7.10
C VAL A 4 -14.14 3.57 5.74
N GLU A 5 -13.38 3.10 4.74
CA GLU A 5 -13.49 3.50 3.33
C GLU A 5 -13.25 5.00 3.06
N ARG A 6 -12.42 5.63 3.90
CA ARG A 6 -11.96 7.03 3.71
C ARG A 6 -10.45 7.16 3.55
N PRO A 7 -9.82 6.44 2.61
CA PRO A 7 -8.38 6.57 2.37
C PRO A 7 -8.03 7.93 1.73
N ASP A 8 -9.00 8.60 1.09
CA ASP A 8 -8.91 9.98 0.59
C ASP A 8 -8.62 11.00 1.71
N VAL A 9 -9.28 10.84 2.87
CA VAL A 9 -9.07 11.72 4.02
C VAL A 9 -7.75 11.43 4.71
N ALA A 10 -7.37 10.15 4.79
CA ALA A 10 -6.06 9.78 5.32
C ALA A 10 -4.94 10.40 4.46
N TRP A 11 -5.10 10.37 3.13
CA TRP A 11 -4.18 11.02 2.20
C TRP A 11 -4.07 12.53 2.43
N SER A 12 -5.19 13.25 2.54
CA SER A 12 -5.16 14.70 2.74
C SER A 12 -4.51 15.13 4.06
N ILE A 13 -4.58 14.29 5.10
CA ILE A 13 -3.86 14.51 6.36
C ILE A 13 -2.36 14.23 6.17
N ALA A 14 -2.03 13.11 5.53
CA ALA A 14 -0.66 12.67 5.31
C ALA A 14 0.17 13.66 4.46
N THR A 15 -0.44 14.29 3.47
CA THR A 15 0.24 15.22 2.54
C THR A 15 0.14 16.68 2.94
N ARG A 16 -0.52 16.99 4.07
CA ARG A 16 -0.60 18.35 4.57
C ARG A 16 0.78 18.89 4.87
N THR A 17 0.99 20.18 4.56
CA THR A 17 2.27 20.85 4.83
C THR A 17 2.16 21.92 5.90
N GLU A 18 0.97 22.45 6.19
CA GLU A 18 0.73 23.41 7.28
C GLU A 18 0.76 22.74 8.65
N ARG A 19 1.08 23.53 9.68
CA ARG A 19 1.06 23.06 11.06
C ARG A 19 -0.37 22.73 11.51
N PRO A 20 -0.61 21.61 12.20
CA PRO A 20 0.31 20.51 12.51
C PRO A 20 0.37 19.45 11.38
N SER A 21 1.57 19.06 10.94
CA SER A 21 1.76 17.96 9.97
C SER A 21 3.22 17.49 9.88
N TRP A 22 3.44 16.29 9.32
CA TRP A 22 4.79 15.83 8.97
C TRP A 22 5.42 16.70 7.87
N GLY A 23 4.61 17.13 6.89
CA GLY A 23 5.06 18.06 5.86
C GLY A 23 5.53 19.40 6.44
N TYR A 24 4.94 19.87 7.55
CA TYR A 24 5.42 21.05 8.25
C TYR A 24 6.82 20.86 8.82
N MET A 25 7.09 19.72 9.47
CA MET A 25 8.43 19.38 9.99
C MET A 25 9.46 19.41 8.84
N ILE A 26 9.13 18.79 7.69
CA ILE A 26 9.98 18.77 6.51
C ILE A 26 10.23 20.19 5.98
N ARG A 27 9.19 21.04 5.87
CA ARG A 27 9.35 22.44 5.45
C ARG A 27 10.25 23.26 6.38
N LYS A 28 10.39 22.84 7.63
CA LYS A 28 11.29 23.45 8.63
C LYS A 28 12.70 22.85 8.64
N GLY A 29 13.00 21.96 7.71
CA GLY A 29 14.33 21.35 7.56
C GLY A 29 14.55 20.11 8.42
N ALA A 30 13.50 19.54 9.01
CA ALA A 30 13.62 18.32 9.80
C ALA A 30 14.06 17.14 8.92
N THR A 31 15.11 16.44 9.34
CA THR A 31 15.58 15.19 8.73
C THR A 31 15.12 13.94 9.50
N THR A 32 14.54 14.14 10.68
CA THR A 32 13.89 13.13 11.52
C THR A 32 12.54 13.65 12.04
N SER A 33 11.70 12.76 12.57
CA SER A 33 10.42 13.16 13.15
C SER A 33 10.59 13.79 14.52
N TRP A 34 9.88 14.89 14.76
CA TRP A 34 9.91 15.59 16.04
C TRP A 34 8.97 14.97 17.08
N GLU A 35 9.27 15.24 18.34
CA GLU A 35 8.42 14.90 19.48
C GLU A 35 7.08 15.64 19.44
N ARG A 36 7.13 16.91 19.04
CA ARG A 36 5.99 17.81 18.97
C ARG A 36 5.76 18.31 17.56
N TRP A 37 4.54 18.74 17.29
CA TRP A 37 4.18 19.36 16.01
C TRP A 37 4.66 20.82 15.89
N ASP A 38 5.09 21.43 16.99
CA ASP A 38 5.37 22.85 17.14
C ASP A 38 6.72 23.12 17.82
N THR A 39 7.68 22.18 17.69
CA THR A 39 9.04 22.25 18.26
C THR A 39 9.73 23.58 17.99
N ASP A 40 9.46 24.22 16.84
CA ASP A 40 10.07 25.49 16.44
C ASP A 40 9.49 26.74 17.13
N THR A 41 8.40 26.60 17.90
CA THR A 41 7.69 27.74 18.51
C THR A 41 7.54 27.67 20.02
N GLN A 42 7.94 26.57 20.66
CA GLN A 42 7.83 26.37 22.11
C GLN A 42 9.18 26.33 22.81
N ASP A 43 9.14 26.40 24.14
CA ASP A 43 10.32 26.36 24.99
C ASP A 43 11.06 25.01 24.89
N GLY A 44 12.35 25.03 25.24
CA GLY A 44 13.28 23.91 25.10
C GLY A 44 13.08 22.74 26.08
N GLY A 45 11.85 22.52 26.56
CA GLY A 45 11.50 21.43 27.46
C GLY A 45 11.50 20.07 26.77
N MET A 46 10.40 19.33 26.88
CA MET A 46 10.25 18.01 26.24
C MET A 46 10.00 18.16 24.73
N ASN A 47 11.04 18.42 23.92
CA ASN A 47 10.94 18.84 22.52
C ASN A 47 11.94 18.13 21.58
N GLY A 48 12.26 16.85 21.83
CA GLY A 48 13.27 16.13 21.05
C GLY A 48 12.97 16.07 19.54
N GLU A 49 13.97 16.28 18.70
CA GLU A 49 13.79 16.33 17.23
C GLU A 49 14.01 14.99 16.52
N SER A 50 14.38 13.93 17.27
CA SER A 50 14.70 12.61 16.73
C SER A 50 13.88 11.50 17.38
N GLN A 51 12.56 11.58 17.24
CA GLN A 51 11.58 10.67 17.83
C GLN A 51 10.91 9.80 16.75
N LYS A 52 11.64 8.83 16.18
CA LYS A 52 11.13 7.96 15.09
C LYS A 52 9.81 7.27 15.46
N ILE A 53 9.64 6.89 16.74
CA ILE A 53 8.47 6.17 17.22
C ILE A 53 7.14 6.89 16.95
N LEU A 54 7.17 8.22 16.86
CA LEU A 54 5.96 9.03 16.64
C LEU A 54 5.50 9.08 15.18
N SER A 55 6.38 8.70 14.24
CA SER A 55 6.03 8.55 12.82
C SER A 55 5.79 7.11 12.39
N GLY A 56 5.93 6.13 13.29
CA GLY A 56 5.79 4.70 12.96
C GLY A 56 4.42 4.35 12.37
N ASN A 57 3.35 5.02 12.81
CA ASN A 57 2.01 4.81 12.25
C ASN A 57 1.86 5.31 10.81
N PHE A 58 2.55 6.41 10.46
CA PHE A 58 2.57 6.92 9.09
C PHE A 58 3.37 5.99 8.18
N GLU A 59 4.53 5.54 8.64
CA GLU A 59 5.35 4.55 7.92
C GLU A 59 4.54 3.26 7.67
N ALA A 60 3.93 2.69 8.70
CA ALA A 60 3.08 1.51 8.56
C ALA A 60 1.93 1.72 7.57
N TRP A 61 1.30 2.89 7.58
CA TRP A 61 0.23 3.24 6.64
C TRP A 61 0.72 3.30 5.19
N CYS A 62 1.92 3.82 4.92
CA CYS A 62 2.52 3.80 3.59
C CYS A 62 2.66 2.35 3.06
N TYR A 63 3.16 1.43 3.88
CA TYR A 63 3.31 0.02 3.46
C TYR A 63 1.97 -0.69 3.29
N GLN A 64 1.08 -0.54 4.28
CA GLN A 64 -0.17 -1.30 4.37
C GLN A 64 -1.28 -0.74 3.48
N THR A 65 -1.38 0.57 3.34
CA THR A 65 -2.43 1.24 2.58
C THR A 65 -1.96 1.58 1.17
N LEU A 66 -0.85 2.31 1.02
CA LEU A 66 -0.39 2.72 -0.31
C LEU A 66 0.24 1.55 -1.07
N GLY A 67 1.17 0.84 -0.43
CA GLY A 67 1.76 -0.39 -0.95
C GLY A 67 0.82 -1.58 -0.90
N GLY A 68 -0.17 -1.57 -0.01
CA GLY A 68 -1.18 -2.62 0.08
C GLY A 68 -0.71 -3.91 0.77
N ILE A 69 0.51 -3.99 1.31
CA ILE A 69 1.04 -5.23 1.90
C ILE A 69 0.56 -5.37 3.35
N ASN A 70 -0.31 -6.34 3.59
CA ASN A 70 -0.91 -6.60 4.90
C ASN A 70 -0.71 -8.06 5.31
N TYR A 71 -0.60 -8.30 6.61
CA TYR A 71 -0.63 -9.65 7.16
C TYR A 71 -2.09 -10.13 7.27
N ASP A 72 -2.32 -11.43 7.12
CA ASP A 72 -3.60 -12.06 7.46
C ASP A 72 -3.64 -12.40 8.96
N PRO A 73 -4.56 -11.81 9.77
CA PRO A 73 -4.71 -12.16 11.18
C PRO A 73 -5.06 -13.63 11.41
N ALA A 74 -5.74 -14.29 10.46
CA ALA A 74 -6.09 -15.71 10.56
C ALA A 74 -4.90 -16.63 10.23
N GLN A 75 -3.90 -16.13 9.52
CA GLN A 75 -2.71 -16.87 9.10
C GLN A 75 -1.45 -16.01 9.30
N PRO A 76 -1.05 -15.82 10.57
CA PRO A 76 -0.05 -14.83 10.96
C PRO A 76 1.35 -15.13 10.39
N GLY A 77 2.21 -14.11 10.44
CA GLY A 77 3.60 -14.21 9.99
C GLY A 77 3.77 -14.16 8.47
N PHE A 78 2.77 -13.67 7.72
CA PHE A 78 2.73 -13.65 6.26
C PHE A 78 2.68 -15.04 5.59
N ARG A 79 2.15 -16.05 6.30
CA ARG A 79 1.82 -17.33 5.67
C ARG A 79 0.73 -17.17 4.60
N HIS A 80 -0.21 -16.27 4.87
CA HIS A 80 -1.10 -15.69 3.89
C HIS A 80 -0.94 -14.16 3.89
N ILE A 81 -0.89 -13.57 2.71
CA ILE A 81 -0.63 -12.15 2.50
C ILE A 81 -1.89 -11.49 1.94
N ILE A 82 -2.28 -10.35 2.50
CA ILE A 82 -3.34 -9.53 1.94
C ILE A 82 -2.68 -8.41 1.14
N LEU A 83 -2.95 -8.37 -0.17
CA LEU A 83 -2.43 -7.37 -1.10
C LEU A 83 -3.57 -6.46 -1.56
N LYS A 84 -3.69 -5.27 -0.98
CA LYS A 84 -4.80 -4.33 -1.21
C LYS A 84 -4.32 -2.87 -1.31
N PRO A 85 -3.62 -2.49 -2.38
CA PRO A 85 -3.18 -1.11 -2.56
C PRO A 85 -4.39 -0.17 -2.65
N GLN A 86 -4.27 1.02 -2.07
CA GLN A 86 -5.26 2.08 -2.18
C GLN A 86 -4.71 3.20 -3.07
N ILE A 87 -5.35 3.39 -4.21
CA ILE A 87 -5.03 4.48 -5.13
C ILE A 87 -5.73 5.74 -4.62
N VAL A 88 -4.96 6.69 -4.08
CA VAL A 88 -5.49 7.91 -3.45
C VAL A 88 -4.84 9.17 -4.00
N GLY A 89 -5.63 10.25 -4.02
CA GLY A 89 -5.20 11.57 -4.44
C GLY A 89 -4.54 11.58 -5.82
N ASP A 90 -3.38 12.21 -5.88
CA ASP A 90 -2.55 12.43 -7.05
C ASP A 90 -1.39 11.42 -7.17
N LEU A 91 -1.39 10.35 -6.37
CA LEU A 91 -0.38 9.30 -6.53
C LEU A 91 -0.50 8.63 -7.90
N GLU A 92 0.63 8.62 -8.62
CA GLU A 92 0.78 7.96 -9.91
C GLU A 92 1.36 6.56 -9.74
N TRP A 93 2.22 6.34 -8.75
CA TRP A 93 2.85 5.05 -8.51
C TRP A 93 3.25 4.88 -7.04
N VAL A 94 3.35 3.62 -6.61
CA VAL A 94 3.93 3.23 -5.33
C VAL A 94 4.71 1.94 -5.54
N LYS A 95 5.95 1.89 -5.02
CA LYS A 95 6.77 0.69 -5.01
C LYS A 95 7.09 0.30 -3.58
N THR A 96 6.59 -0.87 -3.16
CA THR A 96 6.76 -1.36 -1.80
C THR A 96 7.25 -2.80 -1.83
N SER A 97 8.19 -3.12 -0.94
CA SER A 97 8.59 -4.50 -0.67
C SER A 97 8.74 -4.74 0.83
N HIS A 98 8.55 -5.98 1.26
CA HIS A 98 8.70 -6.40 2.64
C HIS A 98 9.40 -7.77 2.70
N ASP A 99 10.52 -7.83 3.41
CA ASP A 99 11.24 -9.09 3.64
C ASP A 99 10.60 -9.82 4.83
N SER A 100 9.75 -10.81 4.50
CA SER A 100 9.15 -11.70 5.49
C SER A 100 10.06 -12.89 5.81
N VAL A 101 9.68 -13.68 6.81
CA VAL A 101 10.37 -14.95 7.12
C VAL A 101 10.32 -15.98 5.99
N TYR A 102 9.40 -15.83 5.03
CA TYR A 102 9.27 -16.70 3.86
C TYR A 102 9.99 -16.18 2.62
N GLY A 103 10.48 -14.93 2.67
CA GLY A 103 11.09 -14.24 1.54
C GLY A 103 10.44 -12.89 1.24
N ARG A 104 10.91 -12.28 0.15
CA ARG A 104 10.51 -10.93 -0.24
C ARG A 104 9.12 -10.91 -0.87
N ILE A 105 8.24 -10.09 -0.30
CA ILE A 105 6.92 -9.74 -0.82
C ILE A 105 7.08 -8.43 -1.60
N VAL A 106 6.49 -8.34 -2.80
CA VAL A 106 6.54 -7.11 -3.62
C VAL A 106 5.13 -6.70 -4.02
N SER A 107 4.88 -5.40 -3.95
CA SER A 107 3.68 -4.73 -4.47
C SER A 107 4.10 -3.39 -5.07
N GLU A 108 4.17 -3.36 -6.39
CA GLU A 108 4.62 -2.20 -7.16
C GLU A 108 3.57 -1.84 -8.19
N TRP A 109 2.84 -0.76 -7.97
CA TRP A 109 1.80 -0.31 -8.90
C TRP A 109 2.10 1.06 -9.49
N GLN A 110 1.58 1.30 -10.69
CA GLN A 110 1.58 2.58 -11.35
C GLN A 110 0.34 2.76 -12.22
N LYS A 111 -0.06 4.02 -12.45
CA LYS A 111 -0.99 4.41 -13.50
C LYS A 111 -0.16 4.71 -14.75
N SER A 112 -0.43 4.00 -15.83
CA SER A 112 0.20 4.30 -17.12
C SER A 112 -0.40 5.56 -17.74
N GLU A 113 0.26 6.10 -18.77
CA GLU A 113 -0.18 7.32 -19.47
C GLU A 113 -1.58 7.19 -20.09
N ASN A 114 -2.01 5.96 -20.43
CA ASN A 114 -3.33 5.70 -21.00
C ASN A 114 -4.42 5.51 -19.92
N GLY A 115 -4.07 5.64 -18.63
CA GLY A 115 -4.97 5.49 -17.48
C GLY A 115 -5.15 4.05 -17.00
N GLU A 116 -4.40 3.09 -17.53
CA GLU A 116 -4.40 1.70 -17.08
C GLU A 116 -3.61 1.56 -15.77
N PHE A 117 -4.10 0.71 -14.88
CA PHE A 117 -3.41 0.32 -13.66
C PHE A 117 -2.50 -0.86 -13.97
N GLU A 118 -1.22 -0.71 -13.69
CA GLU A 118 -0.21 -1.76 -13.83
C GLU A 118 0.31 -2.13 -12.45
N TRP A 119 0.39 -3.42 -12.14
CA TRP A 119 0.76 -3.90 -10.81
C TRP A 119 1.61 -5.16 -10.86
N THR A 120 2.85 -5.03 -10.39
CA THR A 120 3.76 -6.15 -10.19
C THR A 120 3.65 -6.65 -8.76
N VAL A 121 3.43 -7.96 -8.63
CA VAL A 121 3.27 -8.66 -7.36
C VAL A 121 4.26 -9.83 -7.27
N ILE A 122 4.95 -9.97 -6.14
CA ILE A 122 5.72 -11.17 -5.81
C ILE A 122 5.18 -11.78 -4.53
N VAL A 123 4.75 -13.04 -4.62
CA VAL A 123 4.33 -13.89 -3.51
C VAL A 123 5.43 -14.92 -3.25
N PRO A 124 6.10 -14.90 -2.08
CA PRO A 124 7.23 -15.80 -1.83
C PRO A 124 6.81 -17.28 -1.76
N PRO A 125 7.75 -18.22 -1.98
CA PRO A 125 7.49 -19.66 -1.86
C PRO A 125 6.87 -20.04 -0.50
N ASN A 126 6.07 -21.11 -0.49
CA ASN A 126 5.36 -21.62 0.70
C ASN A 126 4.35 -20.64 1.33
N THR A 127 3.99 -19.57 0.61
CA THR A 127 2.92 -18.65 1.00
C THR A 127 1.85 -18.55 -0.08
N THR A 128 0.73 -17.94 0.28
CA THR A 128 -0.34 -17.56 -0.66
C THR A 128 -0.72 -16.11 -0.42
N ALA A 129 -1.44 -15.51 -1.36
CA ALA A 129 -1.97 -14.16 -1.18
C ALA A 129 -3.43 -14.04 -1.61
N THR A 130 -4.15 -13.11 -0.99
CA THR A 130 -5.39 -12.55 -1.52
C THR A 130 -5.09 -11.16 -2.06
N ALA A 131 -5.24 -10.99 -3.36
CA ALA A 131 -4.98 -9.74 -4.06
C ALA A 131 -6.29 -9.07 -4.48
N TYR A 132 -6.38 -7.77 -4.23
CA TYR A 132 -7.51 -6.92 -4.60
C TYR A 132 -7.08 -6.00 -5.73
N VAL A 133 -7.28 -6.42 -6.98
CA VAL A 133 -6.95 -5.61 -8.15
C VAL A 133 -8.01 -4.51 -8.29
N PRO A 134 -7.65 -3.21 -8.26
CA PRO A 134 -8.60 -2.12 -8.45
C PRO A 134 -9.22 -2.17 -9.86
N CYS A 135 -10.41 -2.73 -9.96
CA CYS A 135 -11.17 -2.88 -11.20
C CYS A 135 -12.58 -3.35 -10.87
N LYS A 136 -13.58 -2.93 -11.68
CA LYS A 136 -14.97 -3.34 -11.48
C LYS A 136 -15.27 -4.75 -12.00
N ASN A 137 -14.52 -5.23 -12.99
CA ASN A 137 -14.85 -6.46 -13.70
C ASN A 137 -13.60 -7.31 -13.92
N ALA A 138 -13.66 -8.57 -13.51
CA ALA A 138 -12.56 -9.52 -13.65
C ALA A 138 -12.14 -9.77 -15.10
N ARG A 139 -13.03 -9.52 -16.08
CA ARG A 139 -12.72 -9.64 -17.51
C ARG A 139 -11.76 -8.56 -18.02
N ASP A 140 -11.68 -7.44 -17.31
CA ASP A 140 -10.84 -6.29 -17.67
C ASP A 140 -9.48 -6.34 -16.96
N VAL A 141 -9.20 -7.43 -16.24
CA VAL A 141 -7.91 -7.70 -15.60
C VAL A 141 -7.15 -8.73 -16.45
N ILE A 142 -5.94 -8.37 -16.84
CA ILE A 142 -5.02 -9.19 -17.62
C ILE A 142 -3.79 -9.48 -16.76
N GLU A 143 -3.27 -10.69 -16.81
CA GLU A 143 -2.00 -11.05 -16.17
C GLU A 143 -1.01 -11.45 -17.27
N SER A 144 0.11 -10.74 -17.38
CA SER A 144 1.17 -10.99 -18.37
C SER A 144 0.66 -11.21 -19.82
N GLY A 145 -0.41 -10.51 -20.21
CA GLY A 145 -1.03 -10.61 -21.54
C GLY A 145 -2.14 -11.66 -21.68
N GLU A 146 -2.40 -12.45 -20.64
CA GLU A 146 -3.41 -13.52 -20.61
C GLU A 146 -4.60 -13.18 -19.71
N VAL A 147 -5.78 -13.67 -20.08
CA VAL A 147 -6.98 -13.54 -19.24
C VAL A 147 -6.86 -14.43 -18.01
N LEU A 148 -7.28 -13.94 -16.84
CA LEU A 148 -7.08 -14.59 -15.53
C LEU A 148 -7.48 -16.08 -15.48
N LYS A 149 -8.53 -16.49 -16.20
CA LYS A 149 -9.02 -17.88 -16.22
C LYS A 149 -7.97 -18.88 -16.73
N ASN A 150 -7.03 -18.43 -17.56
CA ASN A 150 -6.03 -19.29 -18.19
C ASN A 150 -4.71 -19.35 -17.41
N VAL A 151 -4.56 -18.55 -16.36
CA VAL A 151 -3.28 -18.36 -15.66
C VAL A 151 -3.20 -19.31 -14.46
N PRO A 152 -2.26 -20.26 -14.45
CA PRO A 152 -2.08 -21.17 -13.32
C PRO A 152 -1.73 -20.42 -12.03
N GLY A 153 -2.25 -20.92 -10.91
CA GLY A 153 -1.98 -20.32 -9.60
C GLY A 153 -2.82 -19.08 -9.29
N ILE A 154 -3.80 -18.73 -10.13
CA ILE A 154 -4.80 -17.70 -9.87
C ILE A 154 -6.19 -18.34 -9.75
N GLU A 155 -6.89 -18.05 -8.66
CA GLU A 155 -8.32 -18.32 -8.50
C GLU A 155 -9.06 -16.98 -8.43
N VAL A 156 -9.96 -16.73 -9.39
CA VAL A 156 -10.78 -15.51 -9.42
C VAL A 156 -11.97 -15.68 -8.47
N LEU A 157 -12.06 -14.79 -7.48
CA LEU A 157 -13.18 -14.73 -6.54
C LEU A 157 -14.22 -13.68 -7.00
N GLN A 158 -15.30 -13.55 -6.24
CA GLN A 158 -16.34 -12.56 -6.56
C GLN A 158 -15.79 -11.13 -6.41
N PRO A 159 -16.08 -10.22 -7.35
CA PRO A 159 -15.75 -8.81 -7.19
C PRO A 159 -16.38 -8.24 -5.92
N SER A 160 -15.61 -7.44 -5.17
CA SER A 160 -16.02 -6.85 -3.91
C SER A 160 -15.52 -5.41 -3.83
N ASN A 161 -16.39 -4.47 -3.44
CA ASN A 161 -16.08 -3.06 -3.20
C ASN A 161 -15.19 -2.39 -4.27
N GLY A 162 -15.51 -2.61 -5.55
CA GLY A 162 -14.79 -1.99 -6.68
C GLY A 162 -13.42 -2.59 -6.98
N ALA A 163 -13.12 -3.78 -6.45
CA ALA A 163 -11.94 -4.56 -6.76
C ALA A 163 -12.30 -5.98 -7.18
N VAL A 164 -11.44 -6.56 -8.02
CA VAL A 164 -11.46 -7.98 -8.37
C VAL A 164 -10.57 -8.71 -7.36
N GLU A 165 -11.17 -9.62 -6.60
CA GLU A 165 -10.46 -10.40 -5.60
C GLU A 165 -9.89 -11.68 -6.23
N LEU A 166 -8.60 -11.93 -6.01
CA LEU A 166 -7.86 -13.06 -6.54
C LEU A 166 -7.17 -13.81 -5.41
N LYS A 167 -7.23 -15.14 -5.39
CA LYS A 167 -6.25 -15.93 -4.63
C LYS A 167 -5.06 -16.24 -5.51
N LEU A 168 -3.87 -16.00 -5.00
CA LEU A 168 -2.60 -16.22 -5.67
C LEU A 168 -1.80 -17.30 -4.93
N GLN A 169 -1.19 -18.19 -5.70
CA GLN A 169 -0.10 -19.04 -5.22
C GLN A 169 1.22 -18.25 -5.18
N SER A 170 2.30 -18.89 -4.73
CA SER A 170 3.63 -18.31 -4.83
C SER A 170 4.02 -18.09 -6.29
N GLY A 171 4.60 -16.93 -6.60
CA GLY A 171 4.98 -16.58 -7.96
C GLY A 171 5.20 -15.08 -8.14
N THR A 172 5.54 -14.72 -9.37
CA THR A 172 5.59 -13.33 -9.84
C THR A 172 4.44 -13.13 -10.80
N TYR A 173 3.69 -12.04 -10.61
CA TYR A 173 2.53 -11.70 -11.40
C TYR A 173 2.63 -10.26 -11.89
N HIS A 174 2.15 -10.00 -13.10
CA HIS A 174 2.07 -8.66 -13.69
C HIS A 174 0.64 -8.39 -14.14
N PHE A 175 -0.13 -7.71 -13.30
CA PHE A 175 -1.52 -7.37 -13.60
C PHE A 175 -1.59 -6.06 -14.36
N THR A 176 -2.44 -6.00 -15.37
CA THR A 176 -2.96 -4.75 -15.93
C THR A 176 -4.48 -4.72 -15.83
N ALA A 177 -5.04 -3.55 -15.52
CA ALA A 177 -6.48 -3.38 -15.38
C ALA A 177 -6.92 -1.96 -15.72
N ARG A 178 -8.14 -1.83 -16.28
CA ARG A 178 -8.78 -0.51 -16.44
C ARG A 178 -9.48 -0.11 -15.14
N LEU A 179 -9.11 1.05 -14.60
CA LEU A 179 -9.70 1.65 -13.39
C LEU A 179 -11.16 2.08 -13.59
#